data_AF-A0A669QHE0-F1
#
_entry.id   AF-A0A669QHE0-F1
#
_cell.length_a   1.000
_cell.length_b   1.000
_cell.length_c   1.000
_cell.angle_alpha   90.00
_cell.angle_beta   90.00
_cell.angle_gamma   90.00
#
_symmetry.space_group_name_H-M   'P 1'
#
loop_
_entity.id
_entity.type
_entity.pdbx_description
1 polymer ?
#
loop_
_entity_poly.entity_id
_entity_poly.type
_entity_poly.pdbx_seq_one_letter_code
_entity_poly.pdbx_strand_id
1 'polypeptide(L)' 'MQPQWFQLDEVPFKQMWPDDVYWFPLVLQRKLFRGYFKFQGQDTIVEHTLKEVEEV' A
#
# COMPACT_ATOMS: atom_id res chain seq x y z
N MET A 1 -12.02 -1.12 -18.45
CA MET A 1 -11.14 -1.83 -17.50
C MET A 1 -11.65 -3.24 -17.35
N GLN A 2 -10.79 -4.25 -17.48
CA GLN A 2 -11.12 -5.65 -17.20
C GLN A 2 -10.44 -6.05 -15.89
N PRO A 3 -11.14 -6.72 -14.97
CA PRO A 3 -10.51 -7.22 -13.75
C PRO A 3 -9.45 -8.27 -14.11
N GLN A 4 -8.32 -8.23 -13.42
CA GLN A 4 -7.19 -9.13 -13.63
C GLN A 4 -6.68 -9.65 -12.28
N TRP A 5 -6.38 -10.94 -12.25
CA TRP A 5 -5.72 -11.59 -11.12
C TRP A 5 -4.20 -11.54 -11.29
N PHE A 6 -3.49 -11.37 -10.19
CA PHE A 6 -2.03 -11.38 -10.14
C PHE A 6 -1.57 -12.42 -9.11
N GLN A 7 -0.43 -13.05 -9.36
CA GLN A 7 0.26 -13.79 -8.32
C GLN A 7 0.79 -12.81 -7.26
N LEU A 8 0.95 -13.27 -6.02
CA LEU A 8 1.32 -12.40 -4.91
C LEU A 8 2.72 -11.78 -5.07
N ASP A 9 3.62 -12.47 -5.78
CA ASP A 9 4.97 -12.03 -6.14
C ASP A 9 5.03 -11.22 -7.44
N GLU A 10 3.93 -11.17 -8.19
CA GLU A 10 3.81 -10.47 -9.48
C GLU A 10 2.91 -9.23 -9.42
N VAL A 11 2.59 -8.74 -8.22
CA VAL A 11 1.74 -7.54 -8.03
C VAL A 11 2.44 -6.32 -8.68
N PRO A 12 1.78 -5.62 -9.61
CA PRO A 12 2.41 -4.59 -10.44
C PRO A 12 2.49 -3.23 -9.71
N PHE A 13 3.18 -3.17 -8.57
CA PHE A 13 3.23 -1.96 -7.73
C PHE A 13 3.64 -0.66 -8.44
N LYS A 14 4.45 -0.75 -9.51
CA LYS A 14 4.85 0.41 -10.31
C LYS A 14 3.69 1.07 -11.07
N GLN A 15 2.58 0.36 -11.26
CA GLN A 15 1.37 0.83 -11.92
C GLN A 15 0.25 1.13 -10.92
N MET A 16 0.54 1.02 -9.62
CA MET A 16 -0.38 1.24 -8.51
C MET A 16 -0.05 2.57 -7.82
N TRP A 17 -0.85 2.93 -6.82
CA TRP A 17 -0.55 4.12 -6.04
C TRP A 17 0.78 3.95 -5.28
N PRO A 18 1.57 5.01 -5.11
CA PRO A 18 2.88 4.93 -4.46
C PRO A 18 2.83 4.41 -3.01
N ASP A 19 1.69 4.56 -2.31
CA ASP A 19 1.53 4.10 -0.93
C ASP A 19 1.29 2.59 -0.81
N ASP A 20 0.75 1.95 -1.85
CA ASP A 20 0.42 0.51 -1.85
C ASP A 20 1.66 -0.35 -1.57
N VAL A 21 2.84 0.09 -2.01
CA VAL A 21 4.12 -0.58 -1.75
C VAL A 21 4.41 -0.73 -0.25
N TYR A 22 3.93 0.21 0.59
CA TYR A 22 4.21 0.23 2.02
C TYR A 22 3.24 -0.66 2.79
N TRP A 23 1.94 -0.55 2.53
CA TRP A 23 0.92 -1.19 3.35
C TRP A 23 0.49 -2.56 2.83
N PHE A 24 0.56 -2.82 1.52
CA PHE A 24 0.12 -4.09 0.93
C PHE A 24 0.89 -5.31 1.47
N PRO A 25 2.22 -5.26 1.70
CA PRO A 25 2.94 -6.36 2.34
C PRO A 25 2.42 -6.73 3.73
N LEU A 26 1.92 -5.75 4.51
CA LEU A 26 1.33 -6.00 5.83
C LEU A 26 0.00 -6.75 5.71
N VAL A 27 -0.80 -6.42 4.69
CA VAL A 27 -2.03 -7.14 4.36
C VAL A 27 -1.73 -8.60 4.02
N LEU A 28 -0.70 -8.86 3.21
CA LEU A 28 -0.28 -10.24 2.87
C LEU A 28 0.16 -11.03 4.10
N GLN A 29 0.73 -10.36 5.11
CA GLN A 29 1.09 -10.94 6.40
C GLN A 29 -0.08 -11.01 7.40
N ARG A 30 -1.29 -10.60 7.01
CA ARG A 30 -2.50 -10.54 7.85
C ARG A 30 -2.33 -9.66 9.10
N LYS A 31 -1.56 -8.58 8.99
CA LYS A 31 -1.34 -7.60 10.06
C LYS A 31 -2.32 -6.43 9.96
N LEU A 32 -2.75 -5.91 11.10
CA LEU A 32 -3.49 -4.66 11.17
C LEU A 32 -2.50 -3.48 11.26
N PHE A 33 -2.85 -2.36 10.65
CA PHE A 33 -2.02 -1.17 10.65
C PHE A 33 -2.87 0.10 10.52
N ARG A 34 -2.29 1.22 10.97
CA ARG A 34 -2.77 2.57 10.68
C ARG A 34 -1.70 3.30 9.88
N GLY A 35 -2.11 3.83 8.72
CA GLY A 35 -1.25 4.54 7.78
C GLY A 35 -1.72 5.98 7.59
N TYR A 36 -0.77 6.90 7.40
CA TYR A 36 -0.98 8.26 6.94
C TYR A 36 0.00 8.52 5.80
N PHE A 37 -0.48 9.03 4.68
CA PHE A 37 0.33 9.39 3.53
C PHE A 37 -0.08 10.77 3.04
N LYS A 38 0.89 11.68 2.97
CA LYS A 38 0.72 13.03 2.42
C LYS A 38 1.34 13.06 1.04
N PHE A 39 0.54 13.45 0.07
CA PHE A 39 0.94 13.51 -1.32
C PHE A 39 1.18 14.95 -1.78
N GLN A 40 2.16 15.11 -2.67
CA GLN A 40 2.31 16.25 -3.55
C GLN A 40 2.00 15.79 -4.98
N GLY A 41 0.83 16.17 -5.49
CA GLY A 41 0.33 15.60 -6.73
C GLY A 41 -0.15 14.15 -6.54
N GLN A 42 -0.01 13.32 -7.58
CA GLN A 42 -0.48 11.92 -7.55
C GLN A 42 0.66 10.92 -7.30
N ASP A 43 1.90 11.29 -7.64
CA ASP A 43 3.01 10.33 -7.70
C ASP A 43 4.03 10.47 -6.55
N THR A 44 4.01 11.60 -5.83
CA THR A 44 5.04 11.91 -4.84
C THR A 44 4.46 11.91 -3.42
N ILE A 45 4.92 10.98 -2.58
CA ILE A 45 4.66 11.01 -1.13
C ILE A 45 5.72 11.91 -0.48
N VAL A 46 5.27 12.98 0.18
CA VAL A 46 6.15 13.93 0.87
C VAL A 46 6.32 13.62 2.36
N GLU A 47 5.34 12.93 2.96
CA GLU A 47 5.37 12.51 4.36
C GLU A 47 4.52 11.25 4.50
N HIS A 48 4.97 10.28 5.28
CA HIS A 48 4.14 9.15 5.63
C HIS A 48 4.46 8.61 7.02
N THR A 49 3.46 7.99 7.65
CA THR A 49 3.64 7.15 8.82
C THR A 49 2.85 5.87 8.63
N LEU A 50 3.44 4.74 9.02
CA LEU A 50 2.80 3.44 8.97
C LEU A 50 3.15 2.71 10.26
N LYS A 51 2.14 2.34 11.04
CA LYS A 51 2.30 1.65 12.32
C LYS A 51 1.41 0.42 12.36
N GLU A 52 2.00 -0.72 12.67
CA GLU A 52 1.24 -1.92 13.03
C GLU A 52 0.44 -1.64 14.32
N VAL A 53 -0.78 -2.15 14.39
CA VAL A 53 -1.68 -2.00 15.54
C VAL A 53 -2.32 -3.35 15.85
N GLU A 54 -2.87 -3.49 17.06
CA GLU A 54 -3.59 -4.71 17.46
C GLU A 54 -5.11 -4.58 17.22
N GLU A 55 -5.62 -3.36 17.05
CA GLU A 55 -7.03 -3.03 16.82
C GLU A 55 -7.17 -1.80 15.89
N VAL A 56 -8.22 -1.77 15.06
CA VAL A 56 -8.42 -0.77 13.99
C VAL A 56 -8.96 0.56 14.50
#